data_AF-A0A661ZLY3-F1
#
_entry.id   AF-A0A661ZLY3-F1
#
_cell.length_a   1.000
_cell.length_b   1.000
_cell.length_c   1.000
_cell.angle_alpha   90.00
_cell.angle_beta   90.00
_cell.angle_gamma   90.00
#
_symmetry.space_group_name_H-M   'P 1'
#
loop_
_entity.id
_entity.type
_entity.pdbx_description
1 polymer ?
#
loop_
_entity_poly.entity_id
_entity_poly.type
_entity_poly.pdbx_seq_one_letter_code
_entity_poly.pdbx_strand_id
1 'polypeptide(L)'
;MRSNYKKLGQFIQQVDIRNIENRKENLLGVSTKKIFIESIANTVGTNFKKYKIVKQNQFTYVPDTSRRGNKIGIALLEHIKLGLVSQAYTVFEIIDKKQLLPEYLMMWFRRPEFDRYARYKSHGSVREIFDWEEMCEVELPVPSIEKQQEIVDEYNTITNRIKLNEQFNKKLEETAQAIYKHWFVDFEFPNEDGKPYKSSNGKMVWNEELEKDIPERWEIDKVENYIRYNYANFNIEDEYETIEYLDTSNITNNKIEGLHKLTIGIDKIPSRAK
;
A
#
# COMPACT_ATOMS: atom_id res chain seq x y z
N MET A 1 32.16 -3.78 11.44
CA MET A 1 32.54 -4.89 10.52
C MET A 1 31.39 -5.88 10.42
N ARG A 2 30.99 -6.24 9.20
CA ARG A 2 29.96 -7.24 8.88
C ARG A 2 30.48 -8.68 9.08
N SER A 3 31.11 -9.00 10.22
CA SER A 3 31.98 -10.20 10.30
C SER A 3 31.29 -11.55 10.05
N ASN A 4 29.95 -11.60 10.05
CA ASN A 4 29.17 -12.83 9.91
C ASN A 4 28.25 -12.84 8.68
N TYR A 5 28.43 -11.91 7.73
CA TYR A 5 27.64 -11.89 6.51
C TYR A 5 28.14 -12.95 5.54
N LYS A 6 27.22 -13.62 4.86
CA LYS A 6 27.52 -14.64 3.85
C LYS A 6 26.90 -14.25 2.52
N LYS A 7 27.54 -14.68 1.43
CA LYS A 7 27.00 -14.49 0.09
C LYS A 7 25.76 -15.37 -0.11
N LEU A 8 24.69 -14.76 -0.61
CA LEU A 8 23.41 -15.43 -0.79
C LEU A 8 23.50 -16.59 -1.78
N GLY A 9 24.35 -16.49 -2.80
CA GLY A 9 24.58 -17.54 -3.80
C GLY A 9 25.06 -18.87 -3.23
N GLN A 10 25.54 -18.91 -1.96
CA GLN A 10 25.87 -20.16 -1.26
C GLN A 10 24.63 -20.96 -0.84
N PHE A 11 23.47 -20.30 -0.75
CA PHE A 11 22.24 -20.86 -0.18
C PHE A 11 21.10 -20.98 -1.19
N ILE A 12 21.23 -20.41 -2.38
CA ILE A 12 20.18 -20.38 -3.40
C ILE A 12 20.63 -20.98 -4.72
N GLN A 13 19.67 -21.55 -5.46
CA GLN A 13 19.89 -22.04 -6.81
C GLN A 13 18.75 -21.62 -7.72
N GLN A 14 19.07 -21.36 -9.00
CA GLN A 14 18.07 -21.00 -9.99
C GLN A 14 17.27 -22.25 -10.39
N VAL A 15 15.96 -22.06 -10.58
CA VAL A 15 15.03 -23.08 -11.06
C VAL A 15 14.50 -22.65 -12.42
N ASP A 16 14.61 -23.51 -13.44
CA ASP A 16 14.09 -23.24 -14.77
C ASP A 16 13.23 -24.41 -15.29
N ILE A 17 12.05 -24.57 -14.69
CA ILE A 17 11.08 -25.58 -15.11
C ILE A 17 10.09 -24.93 -16.07
N ARG A 18 10.04 -25.41 -17.31
CA ARG A 18 9.14 -24.89 -18.35
C ARG A 18 7.76 -25.54 -18.30
N ASN A 19 6.73 -24.77 -18.63
CA ASN A 19 5.34 -25.22 -18.69
C ASN A 19 5.05 -26.03 -19.97
N ILE A 20 5.71 -27.18 -20.14
CA ILE A 20 5.62 -28.01 -21.35
C ILE A 20 4.16 -28.38 -21.69
N GLU A 21 3.33 -28.55 -20.67
CA GLU A 21 1.90 -28.88 -20.78
C GLU A 21 1.01 -27.70 -21.21
N ASN A 22 1.55 -26.49 -21.36
CA ASN A 22 0.82 -25.30 -21.80
C ASN A 22 -0.39 -24.95 -20.89
N ARG A 23 -0.26 -25.21 -19.58
CA ARG A 23 -1.24 -24.83 -18.56
C ARG A 23 -1.42 -23.31 -18.54
N LYS A 24 -2.62 -22.85 -18.19
CA LYS A 24 -2.96 -21.42 -18.17
C LYS A 24 -3.42 -20.94 -16.79
N GLU A 25 -3.75 -21.87 -15.90
CA GLU A 25 -4.19 -21.58 -14.55
C GLU A 25 -3.05 -20.98 -13.72
N ASN A 26 -3.41 -20.16 -12.73
CA ASN A 26 -2.48 -19.53 -11.80
C ASN A 26 -1.38 -18.74 -12.51
N LEU A 27 -1.74 -17.95 -13.52
CA LEU A 27 -0.82 -17.02 -14.16
C LEU A 27 -0.54 -15.82 -13.24
N LEU A 28 0.71 -15.70 -12.79
CA LEU A 28 1.12 -14.73 -11.77
C LEU A 28 2.10 -13.69 -12.31
N GLY A 29 1.87 -12.45 -11.89
CA GLY A 29 2.85 -11.37 -11.90
C GLY A 29 3.54 -11.20 -10.55
N VAL A 30 4.61 -10.41 -10.53
CA VAL A 30 5.29 -9.99 -9.30
C VAL A 30 5.14 -8.48 -9.13
N SER A 31 4.54 -8.07 -8.01
CA SER A 31 4.27 -6.67 -7.70
C SER A 31 5.46 -5.96 -7.02
N THR A 32 5.44 -4.63 -7.00
CA THR A 32 6.40 -3.80 -6.21
C THR A 32 6.17 -3.88 -4.70
N LYS A 33 5.02 -4.45 -4.27
CA LYS A 33 4.75 -4.81 -2.87
C LYS A 33 5.36 -6.16 -2.46
N LYS A 34 6.16 -6.75 -3.36
CA LYS A 34 6.89 -8.01 -3.12
C LYS A 34 5.96 -9.19 -2.82
N ILE A 35 4.83 -9.24 -3.52
CA ILE A 35 3.85 -10.33 -3.48
C ILE A 35 3.52 -10.78 -4.90
N PHE A 36 3.14 -12.05 -5.04
CA PHE A 36 2.51 -12.55 -6.24
C PHE A 36 1.12 -11.92 -6.39
N ILE A 37 0.77 -11.58 -7.63
CA ILE A 37 -0.54 -11.07 -8.00
C ILE A 37 -1.04 -11.84 -9.22
N GLU A 38 -2.35 -11.95 -9.39
CA GLU A 38 -2.90 -12.43 -10.65
C GLU A 38 -2.45 -11.52 -11.80
N SER A 39 -2.02 -12.14 -12.89
CA SER A 39 -1.54 -11.40 -14.04
C SER A 39 -2.71 -10.78 -14.81
N ILE A 40 -2.63 -9.46 -15.01
CA ILE A 40 -3.54 -8.71 -15.90
C ILE A 40 -3.02 -8.62 -17.35
N ALA A 41 -1.95 -9.35 -17.68
CA ALA A 41 -1.36 -9.29 -19.02
C ALA A 41 -2.33 -9.85 -20.08
N ASN A 42 -2.35 -9.24 -21.26
CA ASN A 42 -3.12 -9.76 -22.38
C ASN A 42 -2.55 -11.13 -22.80
N THR A 43 -3.36 -12.18 -22.65
CA THR A 43 -2.97 -13.57 -22.91
C THR A 43 -3.34 -14.07 -24.31
N VAL A 44 -4.01 -13.25 -25.13
CA VAL A 44 -4.43 -13.63 -26.48
C VAL A 44 -3.19 -13.90 -27.35
N GLY A 45 -3.14 -15.08 -27.98
CA GLY A 45 -2.01 -15.50 -28.82
C GLY A 45 -0.72 -15.84 -28.05
N THR A 46 -0.74 -15.85 -26.72
CA THR A 46 0.45 -16.15 -25.90
C THR A 46 0.73 -17.65 -25.86
N ASN A 47 1.97 -18.03 -26.16
CA ASN A 47 2.45 -19.40 -25.98
C ASN A 47 2.93 -19.62 -24.53
N PHE A 48 2.10 -20.24 -23.71
CA PHE A 48 2.40 -20.51 -22.31
C PHE A 48 3.46 -21.59 -22.10
N LYS A 49 3.87 -22.35 -23.13
CA LYS A 49 4.97 -23.31 -23.02
C LYS A 49 6.31 -22.68 -22.65
N LYS A 50 6.49 -21.40 -22.99
CA LYS A 50 7.71 -20.64 -22.66
C LYS A 50 7.73 -20.15 -21.22
N TYR A 51 6.58 -20.09 -20.56
CA TYR A 51 6.46 -19.62 -19.18
C TYR A 51 7.10 -20.64 -18.23
N LYS A 52 7.51 -20.14 -17.06
CA LYS A 52 8.17 -20.94 -16.02
C LYS A 52 7.16 -21.34 -14.94
N ILE A 53 7.30 -22.56 -14.45
CA ILE A 53 6.56 -23.07 -13.30
C ILE A 53 7.29 -22.64 -12.03
N VAL A 54 6.55 -22.04 -11.10
CA VAL A 54 7.00 -21.75 -9.74
C VAL A 54 6.20 -22.61 -8.76
N LYS A 55 6.87 -23.26 -7.82
CA LYS A 55 6.27 -24.12 -6.79
C LYS A 55 6.25 -23.41 -5.43
N GLN A 56 5.47 -23.95 -4.49
CA GLN A 56 5.45 -23.45 -3.12
C GLN A 56 6.86 -23.40 -2.52
N ASN A 57 7.17 -22.33 -1.78
CA ASN A 57 8.48 -22.02 -1.20
C ASN A 57 9.59 -21.65 -2.22
N GLN A 58 9.23 -21.43 -3.48
CA GLN A 58 10.14 -20.85 -4.46
C GLN A 58 9.89 -19.35 -4.61
N PHE A 59 10.95 -18.65 -5.00
CA PHE A 59 10.93 -17.23 -5.25
C PHE A 59 10.83 -16.96 -6.74
N THR A 60 10.23 -15.84 -7.08
CA THR A 60 10.34 -15.24 -8.40
C THR A 60 10.71 -13.78 -8.26
N TYR A 61 11.73 -13.32 -8.99
CA TYR A 61 12.03 -11.90 -9.12
C TYR A 61 12.08 -11.45 -10.57
N VAL A 62 11.87 -10.15 -10.76
CA VAL A 62 11.93 -9.48 -12.06
C VAL A 62 13.27 -8.76 -12.14
N PRO A 63 14.19 -9.20 -13.00
CA PRO A 63 15.51 -8.58 -13.12
C PRO A 63 15.47 -7.12 -13.55
N ASP A 64 14.49 -6.72 -14.37
CA ASP A 64 14.31 -5.33 -14.82
C ASP A 64 13.83 -4.43 -13.68
N THR A 65 14.67 -3.47 -13.29
CA THR A 65 14.41 -2.51 -12.22
C THR A 65 14.00 -1.12 -12.73
N SER A 66 14.08 -0.87 -14.04
CA SER A 66 13.95 0.47 -14.64
C SER A 66 12.57 1.13 -14.46
N ARG A 67 11.49 0.34 -14.38
CA ARG A 67 10.10 0.85 -14.42
C ARG A 67 9.33 0.69 -13.11
N ARG A 68 10.02 0.40 -12.00
CA ARG A 68 9.37 -0.07 -10.75
C ARG A 68 9.48 0.89 -9.57
N GLY A 69 9.73 2.18 -9.84
CA GLY A 69 9.74 3.21 -8.80
C GLY A 69 10.80 2.98 -7.73
N ASN A 70 12.02 2.66 -8.15
CA ASN A 70 13.16 2.32 -7.28
C ASN A 70 12.99 1.05 -6.42
N LYS A 71 12.08 0.14 -6.79
CA LYS A 71 11.86 -1.14 -6.09
C LYS A 71 12.13 -2.32 -7.01
N ILE A 72 12.65 -3.41 -6.44
CA ILE A 72 12.75 -4.69 -7.17
C ILE A 72 11.50 -5.54 -6.91
N GLY A 73 10.91 -6.08 -7.97
CA GLY A 73 9.83 -7.04 -7.85
C GLY A 73 10.39 -8.40 -7.48
N ILE A 74 10.13 -8.87 -6.26
CA ILE A 74 10.51 -10.21 -5.78
C ILE A 74 9.40 -10.76 -4.89
N ALA A 75 9.03 -12.03 -5.03
CA ALA A 75 7.97 -12.65 -4.25
C ALA A 75 8.28 -14.11 -3.92
N LEU A 76 7.81 -14.58 -2.76
CA LEU A 76 7.82 -15.97 -2.32
C LEU A 76 6.42 -16.57 -2.51
N LEU A 77 6.34 -17.81 -3.03
CA LEU A 77 5.06 -18.49 -3.25
C LEU A 77 4.65 -19.25 -1.99
N GLU A 78 3.77 -18.66 -1.18
CA GLU A 78 3.44 -19.20 0.15
C GLU A 78 2.14 -20.03 0.15
N HIS A 79 1.08 -19.54 -0.50
CA HIS A 79 -0.30 -20.04 -0.27
C HIS A 79 -0.82 -21.03 -1.30
N ILE A 80 -0.15 -21.18 -2.44
CA ILE A 80 -0.57 -22.10 -3.51
C ILE A 80 0.57 -23.05 -3.87
N LYS A 81 0.21 -24.24 -4.37
CA LYS A 81 1.18 -25.29 -4.70
C LYS A 81 1.99 -24.96 -5.95
N LEU A 82 1.36 -24.30 -6.94
CA LEU A 82 1.93 -24.07 -8.25
C LEU A 82 1.39 -22.78 -8.86
N GLY A 83 2.30 -21.97 -9.40
CA GLY A 83 2.00 -20.80 -10.22
C GLY A 83 2.78 -20.81 -11.54
N LEU A 84 2.35 -19.98 -12.47
CA LEU A 84 2.96 -19.79 -13.77
C LEU A 84 3.44 -18.36 -13.90
N VAL A 85 4.71 -18.16 -14.28
CA VAL A 85 5.31 -16.82 -14.39
C VAL A 85 5.97 -16.60 -15.74
N SER A 86 6.09 -15.33 -16.14
CA SER A 86 6.71 -14.95 -17.41
C SER A 86 8.10 -15.55 -17.58
N GLN A 87 8.45 -15.92 -18.81
CA GLN A 87 9.80 -16.39 -19.17
C GLN A 87 10.91 -15.40 -18.81
N ALA A 88 10.58 -14.10 -18.72
CA ALA A 88 11.52 -13.02 -18.42
C ALA A 88 11.85 -12.92 -16.92
N TYR A 89 11.12 -13.64 -16.06
CA TYR A 89 11.38 -13.64 -14.63
C TYR A 89 12.39 -14.73 -14.28
N THR A 90 13.10 -14.54 -13.18
CA THR A 90 14.02 -15.54 -12.63
C THR A 90 13.34 -16.21 -11.44
N VAL A 91 13.23 -17.54 -11.52
CA VAL A 91 12.72 -18.38 -10.44
C VAL A 91 13.91 -19.00 -9.72
N PHE A 92 13.89 -19.02 -8.40
CA PHE A 92 14.96 -19.63 -7.61
C PHE A 92 14.41 -20.21 -6.32
N GLU A 93 15.21 -21.05 -5.67
CA GLU A 93 14.85 -21.69 -4.41
C GLU A 93 16.04 -21.76 -3.45
N ILE A 94 15.74 -22.00 -2.19
CA ILE A 94 16.77 -22.33 -1.20
C ILE A 94 17.25 -23.76 -1.44
N ILE A 95 18.57 -23.95 -1.49
CA ILE A 95 19.22 -25.27 -1.65
C ILE A 95 18.93 -26.16 -0.43
N ASP A 96 19.20 -25.66 0.77
CA ASP A 96 18.99 -26.38 2.04
C ASP A 96 18.24 -25.51 3.05
N LYS A 97 16.98 -25.87 3.30
CA LYS A 97 16.10 -25.17 4.26
C LYS A 97 16.53 -25.34 5.71
N LYS A 98 17.48 -26.25 6.01
CA LYS A 98 18.11 -26.34 7.33
C LYS A 98 19.18 -25.28 7.55
N GLN A 99 19.61 -24.58 6.49
CA GLN A 99 20.59 -23.51 6.55
C GLN A 99 19.96 -22.12 6.41
N LEU A 100 18.93 -21.98 5.55
CA LEU A 100 18.25 -20.71 5.32
C LEU A 100 16.74 -20.93 5.16
N LEU A 101 15.92 -20.26 5.96
CA LEU A 101 14.46 -20.30 5.78
C LEU A 101 14.04 -19.40 4.62
N PRO A 102 13.16 -19.87 3.70
CA PRO A 102 12.57 -19.02 2.67
C PRO A 102 11.88 -17.78 3.26
N GLU A 103 11.17 -17.93 4.38
CA GLU A 103 10.44 -16.87 5.06
C GLU A 103 11.40 -15.82 5.63
N TYR A 104 12.53 -16.25 6.19
CA TYR A 104 13.58 -15.37 6.69
C TYR A 104 14.20 -14.56 5.56
N LEU A 105 14.53 -15.21 4.43
CA LEU A 105 15.07 -14.53 3.25
C LEU A 105 14.04 -13.55 2.67
N MET A 106 12.76 -13.93 2.61
CA MET A 106 11.69 -13.06 2.13
C MET A 106 11.48 -11.84 3.03
N MET A 107 11.51 -12.03 4.36
CA MET A 107 11.51 -10.94 5.33
C MET A 107 12.68 -9.98 5.06
N TRP A 108 13.89 -10.50 4.83
CA TRP A 108 15.07 -9.68 4.54
C TRP A 108 14.91 -8.89 3.24
N PHE A 109 14.38 -9.50 2.17
CA PHE A 109 14.11 -8.81 0.90
C PHE A 109 13.03 -7.74 0.98
N ARG A 110 12.14 -7.78 1.98
CA ARG A 110 11.11 -6.74 2.21
C ARG A 110 11.67 -5.44 2.76
N ARG A 111 12.94 -5.42 3.15
CA ARG A 111 13.62 -4.22 3.63
C ARG A 111 13.84 -3.20 2.50
N PRO A 112 13.57 -1.89 2.74
CA PRO A 112 13.85 -0.84 1.75
C PRO A 112 15.35 -0.74 1.41
N GLU A 113 16.24 -1.19 2.31
CA GLU A 113 17.68 -1.25 2.04
C GLU A 113 18.03 -2.24 0.93
N PHE A 114 17.28 -3.34 0.80
CA PHE A 114 17.48 -4.25 -0.31
C PHE A 114 17.04 -3.65 -1.64
N ASP A 115 15.93 -2.91 -1.66
CA ASP A 115 15.51 -2.17 -2.87
C ASP A 115 16.59 -1.17 -3.30
N ARG A 116 17.17 -0.42 -2.35
CA ARG A 116 18.28 0.50 -2.64
C ARG A 116 19.52 -0.23 -3.14
N TYR A 117 19.88 -1.35 -2.53
CA TYR A 117 21.01 -2.18 -2.97
C TYR A 117 20.80 -2.69 -4.40
N ALA A 118 19.65 -3.30 -4.68
CA ALA A 118 19.35 -3.86 -5.99
C ALA A 118 19.36 -2.79 -7.08
N ARG A 119 18.86 -1.58 -6.78
CA ARG A 119 18.94 -0.44 -7.69
C ARG A 119 20.38 0.03 -7.92
N TYR A 120 21.16 0.16 -6.86
CA TYR A 120 22.57 0.58 -6.95
C TYR A 120 23.42 -0.41 -7.75
N LYS A 121 23.12 -1.70 -7.63
CA LYS A 121 23.78 -2.79 -8.34
C LYS A 121 23.21 -3.09 -9.73
N SER A 122 22.10 -2.46 -10.10
CA SER A 122 21.55 -2.63 -11.44
C SER A 122 22.47 -1.95 -12.46
N HIS A 123 22.60 -2.56 -13.64
CA HIS A 123 23.41 -2.03 -14.73
C HIS A 123 22.64 -1.98 -16.05
N GLY A 124 23.13 -1.18 -17.00
CA GLY A 124 22.50 -0.97 -18.31
C GLY A 124 21.98 0.46 -18.51
N SER A 125 21.94 0.91 -19.77
CA SER A 125 21.59 2.30 -20.14
C SER A 125 20.08 2.46 -20.39
N VAL A 126 19.49 1.66 -21.29
CA VAL A 126 18.06 1.74 -21.63
C VAL A 126 17.18 0.85 -20.75
N ARG A 127 17.74 -0.28 -20.29
CA ARG A 127 17.10 -1.17 -19.32
C ARG A 127 18.12 -1.47 -18.22
N GLU A 128 17.79 -1.07 -17.02
CA GLU A 128 18.56 -1.38 -15.82
C GLU A 128 18.17 -2.77 -15.31
N ILE A 129 19.15 -3.64 -15.17
CA ILE A 129 18.96 -5.05 -14.82
C ILE A 129 19.76 -5.35 -13.55
N PHE A 130 19.08 -5.93 -12.56
CA PHE A 130 19.69 -6.63 -11.45
C PHE A 130 19.68 -8.13 -11.80
N ASP A 131 20.82 -8.65 -12.26
CA ASP A 131 20.92 -10.01 -12.80
C ASP A 131 21.05 -11.08 -11.68
N TRP A 132 21.29 -12.32 -12.08
CA TRP A 132 21.38 -13.45 -11.15
C TRP A 132 22.71 -13.46 -10.42
N GLU A 133 23.77 -13.04 -11.08
CA GLU A 133 25.12 -12.91 -10.53
C GLU A 133 25.13 -11.88 -9.39
N GLU A 134 24.53 -10.70 -9.59
CA GLU A 134 24.36 -9.69 -8.54
C GLU A 134 23.46 -10.17 -7.39
N MET A 135 22.43 -11.00 -7.68
CA MET A 135 21.63 -11.66 -6.64
C MET A 135 22.47 -12.62 -5.79
N CYS A 136 23.36 -13.39 -6.43
CA CYS A 136 24.26 -14.32 -5.73
C CYS A 136 25.27 -13.58 -4.84
N GLU A 137 25.68 -12.37 -5.23
CA GLU A 137 26.62 -11.53 -4.49
C GLU A 137 25.98 -10.78 -3.32
N VAL A 138 24.65 -10.83 -3.15
CA VAL A 138 23.96 -10.24 -2.00
C VAL A 138 24.53 -10.80 -0.70
N GLU A 139 24.97 -9.93 0.20
CA GLU A 139 25.45 -10.31 1.52
C GLU A 139 24.37 -10.10 2.59
N LEU A 140 24.11 -11.13 3.38
CA LEU A 140 23.16 -11.08 4.49
C LEU A 140 23.66 -11.88 5.71
N PRO A 141 23.21 -11.56 6.94
CA PRO A 141 23.45 -12.42 8.08
C PRO A 141 22.65 -13.72 7.91
N VAL A 142 23.28 -14.85 8.21
CA VAL A 142 22.64 -16.18 8.20
C VAL A 142 22.91 -16.84 9.55
N PRO A 143 22.11 -16.52 10.59
CA PRO A 143 22.24 -17.12 11.93
C PRO A 143 21.75 -18.57 11.93
N SER A 144 21.77 -19.25 13.09
CA SER A 144 21.26 -20.62 13.20
C SER A 144 19.78 -20.71 12.79
N ILE A 145 19.33 -21.89 12.39
CA ILE A 145 17.98 -22.09 11.89
C ILE A 145 16.92 -21.77 12.95
N GLU A 146 17.21 -22.08 14.22
CA GLU A 146 16.36 -21.77 15.36
C GLU A 146 16.22 -20.25 15.53
N LYS A 147 17.33 -19.52 15.38
CA LYS A 147 17.31 -18.07 15.48
C LYS A 147 16.59 -17.41 14.30
N GLN A 148 16.71 -17.98 13.10
CA GLN A 148 15.94 -17.53 11.94
C GLN A 148 14.44 -17.69 12.18
N GLN A 149 14.03 -18.84 12.73
CA GLN A 149 12.62 -19.12 13.04
C GLN A 149 12.08 -18.13 14.08
N GLU A 150 12.80 -17.89 15.16
CA GLU A 150 12.43 -16.90 16.18
C GLU A 150 12.20 -15.51 15.57
N ILE A 151 13.13 -15.05 14.73
CA ILE A 151 13.03 -13.74 14.05
C ILE A 151 11.81 -13.70 13.12
N VAL A 152 11.56 -14.79 12.37
CA VAL A 152 10.40 -14.88 11.46
C VAL A 152 9.09 -14.84 12.25
N ASP A 153 9.01 -15.54 13.38
CA ASP A 153 7.82 -15.59 14.22
C ASP A 153 7.50 -14.22 14.83
N GLU A 154 8.52 -13.51 15.33
CA GLU A 154 8.37 -12.13 15.82
C GLU A 154 7.92 -11.18 14.70
N TYR A 155 8.58 -11.24 13.54
CA TYR A 155 8.24 -10.44 12.37
C TYR A 155 6.79 -10.67 11.91
N ASN A 156 6.37 -11.93 11.82
CA ASN A 156 5.03 -12.31 11.41
C ASN A 156 3.99 -11.89 12.45
N THR A 157 4.29 -11.99 13.74
CA THR A 157 3.40 -11.52 14.81
C THR A 157 3.06 -10.04 14.65
N ILE A 158 4.07 -9.20 14.43
CA ILE A 158 3.88 -7.76 14.21
C ILE A 158 3.14 -7.49 12.89
N THR A 159 3.58 -8.12 11.80
CA THR A 159 3.01 -7.92 10.46
C THR A 159 1.53 -8.35 10.41
N ASN A 160 1.18 -9.46 11.05
CA ASN A 160 -0.20 -9.94 11.13
C ASN A 160 -1.08 -9.02 11.97
N ARG A 161 -0.54 -8.45 13.06
CA ARG A 161 -1.26 -7.46 13.87
C ARG A 161 -1.54 -6.17 13.08
N ILE A 162 -0.59 -5.70 12.27
CA ILE A 162 -0.80 -4.55 11.38
C ILE A 162 -1.92 -4.85 10.39
N LYS A 163 -1.85 -5.98 9.68
CA LYS A 163 -2.90 -6.40 8.72
C LYS A 163 -4.28 -6.51 9.37
N LEU A 164 -4.34 -7.06 10.58
CA LEU A 164 -5.59 -7.18 11.33
C LEU A 164 -6.17 -5.81 11.69
N ASN A 165 -5.33 -4.86 12.12
CA ASN A 165 -5.77 -3.49 12.40
C ASN A 165 -6.24 -2.76 11.14
N GLU A 166 -5.57 -2.95 10.00
CA GLU A 166 -6.02 -2.40 8.71
C GLU A 166 -7.41 -2.95 8.31
N GLN A 167 -7.65 -4.26 8.53
CA GLN A 167 -8.96 -4.86 8.31
C GLN A 167 -10.03 -4.31 9.25
N PHE A 168 -9.70 -4.07 10.52
CA PHE A 168 -10.62 -3.42 11.46
C PHE A 168 -10.96 -2.01 11.02
N ASN A 169 -9.97 -1.20 10.64
CA ASN A 169 -10.20 0.15 10.15
C ASN A 169 -11.14 0.16 8.93
N LYS A 170 -10.92 -0.75 7.97
CA LYS A 170 -11.78 -0.90 6.80
C LYS A 170 -13.23 -1.26 7.20
N LYS A 171 -13.42 -2.21 8.12
CA LYS A 171 -14.76 -2.58 8.61
C LYS A 171 -15.45 -1.43 9.34
N LEU A 172 -14.71 -0.64 10.11
CA LEU A 172 -15.24 0.53 10.79
C LEU A 172 -15.68 1.60 9.78
N GLU A 173 -14.90 1.82 8.72
CA GLU A 173 -15.26 2.72 7.62
C GLU A 173 -16.52 2.24 6.89
N GLU A 174 -16.59 0.95 6.53
CA GLU A 174 -17.77 0.35 5.92
C GLU A 174 -19.01 0.48 6.82
N THR A 175 -18.85 0.29 8.13
CA THR A 175 -19.94 0.46 9.11
C THR A 175 -20.39 1.91 9.19
N ALA A 176 -19.46 2.86 9.22
CA ALA A 176 -19.79 4.29 9.23
C ALA A 176 -20.51 4.72 7.95
N GLN A 177 -20.07 4.24 6.78
CA GLN A 177 -20.74 4.48 5.51
C GLN A 177 -22.15 3.87 5.48
N ALA A 178 -22.31 2.65 6.03
CA ALA A 178 -23.61 2.01 6.14
C ALA A 178 -24.57 2.79 7.06
N ILE A 179 -24.10 3.26 8.22
CA ILE A 179 -24.88 4.11 9.12
C ILE A 179 -25.24 5.43 8.42
N TYR A 180 -24.28 6.07 7.74
CA TYR A 180 -24.54 7.31 7.01
C TYR A 180 -25.63 7.11 5.95
N LYS A 181 -25.53 6.05 5.15
CA LYS A 181 -26.56 5.72 4.16
C LYS A 181 -27.91 5.46 4.85
N HIS A 182 -27.93 4.64 5.89
CA HIS A 182 -29.16 4.31 6.61
C HIS A 182 -29.85 5.56 7.17
N TRP A 183 -29.09 6.50 7.72
CA TRP A 183 -29.64 7.69 8.36
C TRP A 183 -29.94 8.83 7.40
N PHE A 184 -29.05 9.11 6.44
CA PHE A 184 -29.12 10.33 5.62
C PHE A 184 -29.54 10.08 4.17
N VAL A 185 -29.63 8.83 3.73
CA VAL A 185 -30.13 8.46 2.39
C VAL A 185 -31.45 7.71 2.51
N ASP A 186 -31.50 6.71 3.40
CA ASP A 186 -32.70 5.89 3.61
C ASP A 186 -33.66 6.53 4.65
N PHE A 187 -33.20 7.55 5.38
CA PHE A 187 -33.94 8.32 6.40
C PHE A 187 -34.42 7.50 7.60
N GLU A 188 -33.64 6.51 8.00
CA GLU A 188 -33.89 5.61 9.13
C GLU A 188 -33.10 6.00 10.39
N PHE A 189 -32.79 7.28 10.56
CA PHE A 189 -32.23 7.79 11.82
C PHE A 189 -33.19 7.54 12.99
N PRO A 190 -32.70 7.41 14.22
CA PRO A 190 -33.57 7.13 15.38
C PRO A 190 -34.51 8.30 15.67
N ASN A 191 -35.80 8.00 15.89
CA ASN A 191 -36.78 8.92 16.44
C ASN A 191 -36.62 9.05 17.98
N GLU A 192 -37.54 9.77 18.63
CA GLU A 192 -37.50 10.01 20.09
C GLU A 192 -37.51 8.72 20.93
N ASP A 193 -38.10 7.64 20.42
CA ASP A 193 -38.14 6.31 21.05
C ASP A 193 -36.94 5.42 20.66
N GLY A 194 -35.99 5.95 19.88
CA GLY A 194 -34.84 5.20 19.35
C GLY A 194 -35.19 4.25 18.20
N LYS A 195 -36.39 4.32 17.63
CA LYS A 195 -36.83 3.48 16.50
C LYS A 195 -36.51 4.14 15.15
N PRO A 196 -36.33 3.38 14.06
CA PRO A 196 -36.04 3.94 12.74
C PRO A 196 -37.15 4.89 12.26
N TYR A 197 -36.81 6.14 11.90
CA TYR A 197 -37.77 7.21 11.64
C TYR A 197 -38.76 6.87 10.54
N LYS A 198 -38.28 6.61 9.31
CA LYS A 198 -39.15 6.35 8.15
C LYS A 198 -40.00 5.10 8.35
N SER A 199 -39.42 4.00 8.84
CA SER A 199 -40.16 2.76 9.09
C SER A 199 -41.16 2.86 10.25
N SER A 200 -40.99 3.83 11.17
CA SER A 200 -41.91 4.07 12.30
C SER A 200 -42.93 5.18 11.99
N ASN A 201 -43.38 5.27 10.73
CA ASN A 201 -44.36 6.26 10.26
C ASN A 201 -43.89 7.73 10.40
N GLY A 202 -42.58 7.97 10.37
CA GLY A 202 -42.01 9.31 10.28
C GLY A 202 -42.57 10.07 9.07
N LYS A 203 -42.95 11.33 9.28
CA LYS A 203 -43.59 12.13 8.22
C LYS A 203 -42.55 12.53 7.17
N MET A 204 -42.88 12.25 5.91
CA MET A 204 -42.08 12.54 4.73
C MET A 204 -42.82 13.54 3.83
N VAL A 205 -42.08 14.40 3.16
CA VAL A 205 -42.59 15.42 2.23
C VAL A 205 -41.82 15.38 0.92
N TRP A 206 -42.52 15.53 -0.20
CA TRP A 206 -41.90 15.60 -1.52
C TRP A 206 -41.05 16.86 -1.63
N ASN A 207 -39.78 16.70 -2.00
CA ASN A 207 -38.89 17.80 -2.30
C ASN A 207 -38.60 17.82 -3.81
N GLU A 208 -38.99 18.92 -4.47
CA GLU A 208 -38.86 19.07 -5.92
C GLU A 208 -37.40 19.16 -6.40
N GLU A 209 -36.52 19.81 -5.64
CA GLU A 209 -35.12 20.03 -6.04
C GLU A 209 -34.28 18.75 -5.97
N LEU A 210 -34.54 17.87 -4.98
CA LEU A 210 -33.89 16.56 -4.88
C LEU A 210 -34.65 15.45 -5.60
N GLU A 211 -35.83 15.75 -6.16
CA GLU A 211 -36.74 14.81 -6.82
C GLU A 211 -37.01 13.54 -5.96
N LYS A 212 -37.19 13.74 -4.65
CA LYS A 212 -37.45 12.63 -3.70
C LYS A 212 -38.18 13.09 -2.44
N ASP A 213 -38.80 12.13 -1.75
CA ASP A 213 -39.34 12.34 -0.41
C ASP A 213 -38.22 12.48 0.63
N ILE A 214 -38.29 13.53 1.45
CA ILE A 214 -37.38 13.80 2.57
C ILE A 214 -38.16 13.93 3.89
N PRO A 215 -37.53 13.79 5.07
CA PRO A 215 -38.20 14.03 6.35
C PRO A 215 -38.79 15.44 6.42
N GLU A 216 -39.99 15.60 6.99
CA GLU A 216 -40.70 16.89 7.05
C GLU A 216 -39.87 18.05 7.63
N ARG A 217 -38.99 17.76 8.59
CA ARG A 217 -38.15 18.78 9.26
C ARG A 217 -36.85 19.08 8.52
N TRP A 218 -36.59 18.43 7.38
CA TRP A 218 -35.38 18.65 6.60
C TRP A 218 -35.70 19.57 5.44
N GLU A 219 -34.77 20.48 5.16
CA GLU A 219 -34.85 21.39 4.03
C GLU A 219 -33.52 21.46 3.31
N ILE A 220 -33.57 21.92 2.07
CA ILE A 220 -32.36 22.24 1.32
C ILE A 220 -32.06 23.69 1.62
N ASP A 221 -30.85 23.92 2.09
CA ASP A 221 -30.39 25.26 2.36
C ASP A 221 -28.91 25.38 2.04
N LYS A 222 -28.46 26.62 1.89
CA LYS A 222 -27.07 26.92 1.58
C LYS A 222 -26.25 26.98 2.86
N VAL A 223 -25.07 26.39 2.80
CA VAL A 223 -24.11 26.42 3.92
C VAL A 223 -23.81 27.85 4.37
N GLU A 224 -23.78 28.83 3.45
CA GLU A 224 -23.55 30.25 3.73
C GLU A 224 -24.53 30.88 4.72
N ASN A 225 -25.74 30.31 4.87
CA ASN A 225 -26.74 30.80 5.82
C ASN A 225 -26.40 30.42 7.28
N TYR A 226 -25.59 29.37 7.47
CA TYR A 226 -25.23 28.84 8.78
C TYR A 226 -23.79 29.16 9.18
N ILE A 227 -22.94 29.54 8.23
CA ILE A 227 -21.54 29.83 8.50
C ILE A 227 -21.22 31.28 8.18
N ARG A 228 -20.39 31.89 9.02
CA ARG A 228 -19.64 33.09 8.67
C ARG A 228 -18.21 32.67 8.42
N TYR A 229 -17.66 33.10 7.31
CA TYR A 229 -16.29 32.84 6.94
C TYR A 229 -15.59 34.15 6.67
N ASN A 230 -14.31 34.21 7.01
CA ASN A 230 -13.53 35.42 6.93
C ASN A 230 -12.87 35.53 5.56
N TYR A 231 -13.33 36.47 4.74
CA TYR A 231 -12.72 36.86 3.47
C TYR A 231 -11.68 37.98 3.61
N ALA A 232 -11.43 38.49 4.82
CA ALA A 232 -10.46 39.55 5.01
C ALA A 232 -9.08 39.06 4.54
N ASN A 233 -8.55 39.76 3.55
CA ASN A 233 -7.16 39.61 3.15
C ASN A 233 -6.29 40.38 4.14
N PHE A 234 -5.08 39.88 4.34
CA PHE A 234 -4.10 40.61 5.13
C PHE A 234 -3.57 41.77 4.30
N ASN A 235 -3.79 43.00 4.77
CA ASN A 235 -3.21 44.18 4.14
C ASN A 235 -1.92 44.54 4.83
N ILE A 236 -0.92 44.98 4.05
CA ILE A 236 0.38 45.40 4.58
C ILE A 236 0.28 46.64 5.48
N GLU A 237 -0.83 47.37 5.39
CA GLU A 237 -1.19 48.53 6.22
C GLU A 237 -1.79 48.12 7.57
N ASP A 238 -2.15 46.84 7.75
CA ASP A 238 -2.63 46.35 9.04
C ASP A 238 -1.46 46.32 10.04
N GLU A 239 -1.61 46.98 11.19
CA GLU A 239 -0.59 47.14 12.23
C GLU A 239 -0.36 45.87 13.08
N TYR A 240 -0.30 44.69 12.46
CA TYR A 240 0.04 43.47 13.16
C TYR A 240 1.57 43.33 13.27
N GLU A 241 2.08 42.99 14.46
CA GLU A 241 3.51 42.68 14.66
C GLU A 241 3.84 41.25 14.19
N THR A 242 2.92 40.31 14.42
CA THR A 242 3.08 38.91 14.06
C THR A 242 1.77 38.28 13.58
N ILE A 243 1.87 37.33 12.65
CA ILE A 243 0.74 36.52 12.15
C ILE A 243 0.96 35.03 12.45
N GLU A 244 -0.12 34.33 12.78
CA GLU A 244 -0.14 32.87 12.91
C GLU A 244 -0.61 32.27 11.57
N TYR A 245 0.33 31.77 10.77
CA TYR A 245 0.04 31.21 9.46
C TYR A 245 -0.20 29.70 9.52
N LEU A 246 -1.38 29.27 9.06
CA LEU A 246 -1.72 27.87 8.86
C LEU A 246 -1.37 27.45 7.43
N ASP A 247 -0.32 26.64 7.28
CA ASP A 247 -0.05 25.98 6.00
C ASP A 247 -1.00 24.79 5.80
N THR A 248 -1.53 24.62 4.59
CA THR A 248 -2.34 23.45 4.22
C THR A 248 -1.65 22.12 4.49
N SER A 249 -0.32 22.06 4.41
CA SER A 249 0.47 20.87 4.74
C SER A 249 0.45 20.51 6.23
N ASN A 250 0.10 21.45 7.12
CA ASN A 250 -0.07 21.21 8.55
C ASN A 250 -1.51 20.79 8.91
N ILE A 251 -2.41 20.68 7.92
CA ILE A 251 -3.75 20.11 8.11
C ILE A 251 -3.66 18.64 7.70
N THR A 252 -3.49 17.76 8.69
CA THR A 252 -3.40 16.31 8.44
C THR A 252 -4.34 15.57 9.38
N ASN A 253 -4.92 14.47 8.90
CA ASN A 253 -5.83 13.62 9.70
C ASN A 253 -6.94 14.39 10.43
N ASN A 254 -7.52 15.41 9.76
CA ASN A 254 -8.55 16.30 10.32
C ASN A 254 -8.11 17.07 11.58
N LYS A 255 -6.81 17.35 11.72
CA LYS A 255 -6.23 18.15 12.80
C LYS A 255 -5.30 19.22 12.24
N ILE A 256 -5.20 20.32 12.96
CA ILE A 256 -4.13 21.32 12.75
C ILE A 256 -2.94 20.88 13.60
N GLU A 257 -1.86 20.43 12.97
CA GLU A 257 -0.67 19.96 13.66
C GLU A 257 0.25 21.11 14.13
N GLY A 258 0.11 22.28 13.52
CA GLY A 258 0.88 23.46 13.93
C GLY A 258 0.54 24.72 13.12
N LEU A 259 0.84 25.85 13.75
CA LEU A 259 0.80 27.19 13.15
C LEU A 259 2.23 27.74 13.11
N HIS A 260 2.53 28.50 12.06
CA HIS A 260 3.80 29.20 11.93
C HIS A 260 3.61 30.65 12.36
N LYS A 261 4.29 31.05 13.43
CA LYS A 261 4.37 32.45 13.80
C LYS A 261 5.36 33.18 12.88
N LEU A 262 4.89 34.18 12.15
CA LEU A 262 5.69 35.01 11.25
C LEU A 262 5.69 36.45 11.77
N THR A 263 6.86 37.10 11.78
CA THR A 263 7.02 38.50 12.19
C THR A 263 6.99 39.41 10.98
N ILE A 264 6.08 40.39 10.98
CA ILE A 264 5.86 41.27 9.84
C ILE A 264 7.06 42.23 9.68
N GLY A 265 7.52 42.42 8.45
CA GLY A 265 8.71 43.22 8.14
C GLY A 265 10.04 42.49 8.29
N ILE A 266 10.06 41.30 8.92
CA ILE A 266 11.24 40.45 9.06
C ILE A 266 11.10 39.18 8.22
N ASP A 267 9.99 38.45 8.41
CA ASP A 267 9.76 37.17 7.75
C ASP A 267 9.08 37.35 6.39
N LYS A 268 9.43 36.49 5.43
CA LYS A 268 8.80 36.47 4.11
C LYS A 268 7.41 35.84 4.22
N ILE A 269 6.37 36.69 4.16
CA ILE A 269 4.97 36.25 4.20
C ILE A 269 4.61 35.50 2.90
N PRO A 270 4.12 34.24 2.97
CA PRO A 270 3.66 33.49 1.81
C PRO A 270 2.59 34.23 1.02
N SER A 271 2.58 34.09 -0.32
CA SER A 271 1.56 34.76 -1.15
C SER A 271 0.13 34.32 -0.86
N ARG A 272 -0.06 33.13 -0.27
CA ARG A 272 -1.36 32.61 0.15
C ARG A 272 -1.83 33.17 1.49
N ALA A 273 -0.96 33.89 2.19
CA ALA A 273 -1.21 34.54 3.48
C ALA A 273 -1.38 36.07 3.34
N LYS A 274 -1.31 36.59 2.11
CA LYS A 274 -1.56 37.99 1.75
C LYS A 274 -2.91 38.05 1.05
#